data_AF-A0A9C9F6Y7-F1
#
_entry.id   AF-A0A9C9F6Y7-F1
#
_cell.length_a   1.000
_cell.length_b   1.000
_cell.length_c   1.000
_cell.angle_alpha   90.00
_cell.angle_beta   90.00
_cell.angle_gamma   90.00
#
_symmetry.space_group_name_H-M   'P 1'
#
loop_
_entity.id
_entity.type
_entity.pdbx_description
1 polymer ?
#
loop_
_entity_poly.entity_id
_entity_poly.type
_entity_poly.pdbx_seq_one_letter_code
_entity_poly.pdbx_strand_id
1 'polypeptide(L)'
;MAKKRINSPARKAKAGKQKSMEETLWDSANKLRGKVESSEYKHVVLGLIFLKFASDKFEKRKQELIDEGKEKYTEMVEFYTMKNVFYLPEKSRWSYLKRNAKQDDIALKIDTALATVEKENPVLKGALPDNYYSRLDLDVSKLS
;
A
#
# COMPACT_ATOMS: atom_id res chain seq x y z
N MET A 1 -73.21 -10.48 0.73
CA MET A 1 -72.02 -11.37 0.63
C MET A 1 -71.23 -10.90 -0.59
N ALA A 2 -69.93 -10.63 -0.63
CA ALA A 2 -68.82 -11.18 0.14
C ALA A 2 -67.66 -10.16 0.22
N LYS A 3 -66.99 -10.09 1.39
CA LYS A 3 -65.70 -9.40 1.58
C LYS A 3 -64.60 -10.23 0.92
N LYS A 4 -63.97 -9.75 -0.15
CA LYS A 4 -62.75 -10.36 -0.69
C LYS A 4 -61.54 -9.74 0.00
N ARG A 5 -61.01 -10.43 1.01
CA ARG A 5 -59.72 -10.12 1.65
C ARG A 5 -58.62 -10.42 0.63
N ILE A 6 -57.88 -9.42 0.18
CA ILE A 6 -56.67 -9.62 -0.63
C ILE A 6 -55.48 -9.67 0.33
N ASN A 7 -54.85 -10.84 0.39
CA ASN A 7 -53.67 -11.15 1.18
C ASN A 7 -52.44 -10.56 0.46
N SER A 8 -51.72 -9.63 1.10
CA SER A 8 -50.45 -9.10 0.58
C SER A 8 -49.30 -10.05 0.96
N PRO A 9 -48.43 -10.49 0.02
CA PRO A 9 -47.26 -11.28 0.38
C PRO A 9 -46.20 -10.38 1.04
N ALA A 10 -45.69 -10.83 2.18
CA ALA A 10 -44.62 -10.19 2.93
C ALA A 10 -43.35 -10.04 2.07
N ARG A 11 -42.79 -8.82 2.02
CA ARG A 11 -41.47 -8.56 1.42
C ARG A 11 -40.41 -9.34 2.21
N LYS A 12 -39.83 -10.39 1.63
CA LYS A 12 -38.58 -10.98 2.14
C LYS A 12 -37.47 -9.92 2.01
N ALA A 13 -37.04 -9.38 3.13
CA ALA A 13 -35.82 -8.58 3.20
C ALA A 13 -34.63 -9.49 2.79
N LYS A 14 -33.92 -9.13 1.72
CA LYS A 14 -32.66 -9.78 1.35
C LYS A 14 -31.64 -9.45 2.44
N ALA A 15 -31.29 -10.43 3.26
CA ALA A 15 -30.15 -10.34 4.15
C ALA A 15 -28.89 -10.14 3.29
N GLY A 16 -28.31 -8.95 3.34
CA GLY A 16 -27.06 -8.62 2.67
C GLY A 16 -25.95 -9.47 3.28
N LYS A 17 -25.37 -10.36 2.49
CA LYS A 17 -24.19 -11.14 2.87
C LYS A 17 -23.04 -10.15 3.08
N GLN A 18 -22.69 -9.87 4.34
CA GLN A 18 -21.44 -9.16 4.65
C GLN A 18 -20.29 -10.04 4.14
N LYS A 19 -19.54 -9.54 3.15
CA LYS A 19 -18.32 -10.21 2.70
C LYS A 19 -17.36 -10.33 3.87
N SER A 20 -16.64 -11.45 3.93
CA SER A 20 -15.59 -11.59 4.93
C SER A 20 -14.47 -10.58 4.66
N MET A 21 -13.65 -10.30 5.67
CA MET A 21 -12.53 -9.38 5.52
C MET A 21 -11.52 -9.92 4.49
N GLU A 22 -11.35 -11.24 4.44
CA GLU A 22 -10.53 -11.98 3.48
C GLU A 22 -11.09 -11.85 2.06
N GLU A 23 -12.41 -12.02 1.86
CA GLU A 23 -13.05 -11.78 0.55
C GLU A 23 -12.88 -10.33 0.09
N THR A 24 -12.96 -9.37 1.02
CA THR A 24 -12.81 -7.95 0.70
C THR A 24 -11.36 -7.61 0.32
N LEU A 25 -10.38 -8.19 1.02
CA LEU A 25 -8.96 -8.08 0.67
C LEU A 25 -8.66 -8.75 -0.67
N TRP A 26 -9.23 -9.93 -0.91
CA TRP A 26 -9.07 -10.69 -2.15
C TRP A 26 -9.68 -9.95 -3.35
N ASP A 27 -10.88 -9.38 -3.20
CA ASP A 27 -11.53 -8.61 -4.26
C ASP A 27 -10.83 -7.29 -4.54
N SER A 28 -10.34 -6.62 -3.50
CA SER A 28 -9.53 -5.41 -3.64
C SER A 28 -8.24 -5.71 -4.40
N ALA A 29 -7.56 -6.82 -4.04
CA ALA A 29 -6.39 -7.33 -4.73
C ALA A 29 -6.68 -7.68 -6.21
N ASN A 30 -7.81 -8.34 -6.50
CA ASN A 30 -8.23 -8.67 -7.86
C ASN A 30 -8.55 -7.43 -8.71
N LYS A 31 -9.17 -6.41 -8.11
CA LYS A 31 -9.42 -5.14 -8.80
C LYS A 31 -8.12 -4.42 -9.15
N LEU A 32 -7.19 -4.35 -8.21
CA LEU A 32 -5.83 -3.82 -8.41
C LEU A 32 -5.04 -4.59 -9.49
N ARG A 33 -5.31 -5.90 -9.65
CA ARG A 33 -4.61 -6.73 -10.65
C ARG A 33 -4.86 -6.31 -12.09
N GLY A 34 -6.00 -5.68 -12.44
CA GLY A 34 -6.26 -5.26 -13.82
C GLY A 34 -5.96 -6.36 -14.87
N LYS A 35 -5.14 -6.05 -15.89
CA LYS A 35 -4.64 -6.99 -16.91
C LYS A 35 -3.30 -7.65 -16.56
N VAL A 36 -2.78 -7.45 -15.35
CA VAL A 36 -1.45 -7.91 -14.93
C VAL A 36 -1.44 -9.44 -14.87
N GLU A 37 -0.47 -10.04 -15.58
CA GLU A 37 -0.24 -11.48 -15.63
C GLU A 37 0.08 -12.00 -14.22
N SER A 38 -0.30 -13.24 -13.88
CA SER A 38 -0.18 -13.72 -12.51
C SER A 38 1.28 -13.81 -12.05
N SER A 39 2.20 -13.98 -13.00
CA SER A 39 3.66 -13.97 -12.81
C SER A 39 4.20 -12.62 -12.33
N GLU A 40 3.58 -11.51 -12.77
CA GLU A 40 3.99 -10.13 -12.50
C GLU A 40 3.43 -9.60 -11.17
N TYR A 41 2.30 -10.16 -10.72
CA TYR A 41 1.64 -9.74 -9.47
C TYR A 41 2.54 -9.89 -8.23
N LYS A 42 3.38 -10.93 -8.20
CA LYS A 42 4.27 -11.20 -7.05
C LYS A 42 5.26 -10.05 -6.79
N HIS A 43 5.76 -9.40 -7.84
CA HIS A 43 6.72 -8.31 -7.73
C HIS A 43 6.05 -7.01 -7.27
N VAL A 44 4.82 -6.74 -7.73
CA VAL A 44 3.99 -5.61 -7.26
C VAL A 44 3.71 -5.75 -5.77
N VAL A 45 3.19 -6.91 -5.37
CA VAL A 45 2.81 -7.12 -3.98
C VAL A 45 4.03 -7.10 -3.06
N LEU A 46 5.12 -7.75 -3.46
CA LEU A 46 6.34 -7.81 -2.67
C LEU A 46 6.97 -6.42 -2.48
N GLY A 47 7.02 -5.60 -3.53
CA GLY A 47 7.55 -4.24 -3.42
C GLY A 47 6.72 -3.33 -2.52
N LEU A 48 5.39 -3.42 -2.58
CA LEU A 48 4.50 -2.67 -1.68
C LEU A 48 4.61 -3.14 -0.23
N ILE A 49 4.68 -4.45 0.01
CA ILE A 49 4.89 -5.01 1.35
C ILE A 49 6.24 -4.55 1.91
N PHE A 50 7.29 -4.57 1.07
CA PHE A 50 8.61 -4.06 1.44
C PHE A 50 8.55 -2.58 1.86
N LEU A 51 7.95 -1.72 1.05
CA LEU A 51 7.81 -0.29 1.36
C LEU A 51 7.05 -0.04 2.66
N LYS A 52 5.96 -0.78 2.88
CA LYS A 52 5.19 -0.69 4.13
C LYS A 52 6.04 -1.10 5.32
N PHE A 53 6.71 -2.25 5.23
CA PHE A 53 7.56 -2.78 6.29
C PHE A 53 8.71 -1.82 6.62
N ALA A 54 9.42 -1.32 5.60
CA ALA A 54 10.52 -0.39 5.77
C ALA A 54 10.04 0.93 6.38
N SER A 55 8.88 1.43 5.96
CA SER A 55 8.25 2.62 6.56
C SER A 55 7.93 2.43 8.04
N ASP A 56 7.34 1.31 8.43
CA ASP A 56 7.01 1.07 9.84
C ASP A 56 8.26 1.01 10.73
N LYS A 57 9.32 0.36 10.23
CA LYS A 57 10.61 0.29 10.92
C LYS A 57 11.26 1.67 11.03
N PHE A 58 11.20 2.46 9.96
CA PHE A 58 11.69 3.84 9.93
C PHE A 58 10.97 4.71 10.95
N GLU A 59 9.64 4.72 10.96
CA GLU A 59 8.85 5.55 11.88
C GLU A 59 9.09 5.15 13.34
N LYS A 60 9.18 3.83 13.63
CA LYS A 60 9.54 3.36 14.96
C LYS A 60 10.91 3.88 15.38
N ARG A 61 11.93 3.78 14.52
CA ARG A 61 13.27 4.26 14.84
C ARG A 61 13.33 5.78 14.97
N LYS A 62 12.57 6.51 14.14
CA LYS A 62 12.42 7.96 14.23
C LYS A 62 11.84 8.37 15.59
N GLN A 63 10.80 7.68 16.06
CA GLN A 63 10.23 7.94 17.39
C GLN A 63 11.24 7.65 18.51
N GLU A 64 11.98 6.53 18.44
CA GLU A 64 13.05 6.24 19.42
C GLU A 64 14.09 7.36 19.47
N LEU A 65 14.51 7.91 18.32
CA LEU A 65 15.43 9.05 18.29
C LEU A 65 14.83 10.30 18.94
N ILE A 66 13.54 10.57 18.74
CA ILE A 66 12.87 11.71 19.38
C ILE A 66 12.84 11.52 20.90
N ASP A 67 12.48 10.31 21.36
CA ASP A 67 12.39 9.97 22.79
C ASP A 67 13.79 10.01 23.47
N GLU A 68 14.85 9.69 22.73
CA GLU A 68 16.24 9.81 23.16
C GLU A 68 16.77 11.28 23.18
N GLY A 69 15.95 12.28 22.83
CA GLY A 69 16.37 13.69 22.71
C GLY A 69 17.28 13.96 21.51
N LYS A 70 17.23 13.08 20.50
CA LYS A 70 18.09 13.03 19.31
C LYS A 70 17.37 13.49 18.04
N GLU A 71 16.36 14.35 18.17
CA GLU A 71 15.51 14.82 17.06
C GLU A 71 16.30 15.37 15.87
N LYS A 72 17.40 16.09 16.13
CA LYS A 72 18.30 16.63 15.10
C LYS A 72 18.97 15.59 14.20
N TYR A 73 18.94 14.31 14.60
CA TYR A 73 19.54 13.18 13.87
C TYR A 73 18.49 12.35 13.11
N THR A 74 17.21 12.72 13.16
CA THR A 74 16.11 11.97 12.49
C THR A 74 16.18 11.98 10.97
N GLU A 75 17.01 12.83 10.38
CA GLU A 75 17.22 12.88 8.92
C GLU A 75 18.66 12.45 8.54
N MET A 76 19.37 11.75 9.44
CA MET A 76 20.71 11.19 9.20
C MET A 76 20.69 9.67 9.04
N VAL A 77 21.20 9.16 7.91
CA VAL A 77 21.16 7.75 7.50
C VAL A 77 21.84 6.82 8.52
N GLU A 78 22.93 7.28 9.14
CA GLU A 78 23.78 6.51 10.05
C GLU A 78 23.02 6.04 11.29
N PHE A 79 22.08 6.85 11.80
CA PHE A 79 21.29 6.55 13.00
C PHE A 79 20.21 5.49 12.78
N TYR A 80 19.90 5.20 11.52
CA TYR A 80 19.00 4.13 11.11
C TYR A 80 19.78 2.86 10.81
N THR A 81 20.85 2.97 10.01
CA THR A 81 21.68 1.83 9.61
C THR A 81 22.33 1.12 10.81
N MET A 82 22.74 1.85 11.86
CA MET A 82 23.25 1.27 13.11
C MET A 82 22.25 0.36 13.85
N LYS A 83 20.96 0.46 13.55
CA LYS A 83 19.89 -0.40 14.07
C LYS A 83 19.33 -1.37 13.02
N ASN A 84 20.04 -1.53 11.89
CA ASN A 84 19.57 -2.31 10.73
C ASN A 84 18.21 -1.83 10.21
N VAL A 85 17.95 -0.53 10.27
CA VAL A 85 16.76 0.11 9.71
C VAL A 85 17.17 0.89 8.47
N PHE A 86 16.39 0.76 7.39
CA PHE A 86 16.61 1.55 6.19
C PHE A 86 16.16 3.00 6.42
N TYR A 87 16.95 3.94 5.91
CA TYR A 87 16.56 5.33 5.89
C TYR A 87 15.57 5.60 4.76
N LEU A 88 14.45 6.24 5.07
CA LEU A 88 13.39 6.56 4.11
C LEU A 88 13.18 8.08 4.01
N PRO A 89 13.51 8.68 2.85
CA PRO A 89 13.13 10.06 2.56
C PRO A 89 11.62 10.23 2.53
N GLU A 90 11.14 11.47 2.71
CA GLU A 90 9.72 11.77 2.86
C GLU A 90 8.84 11.15 1.75
N LYS A 91 9.27 11.26 0.49
CA LYS A 91 8.55 10.72 -0.67
C LYS A 91 8.51 9.19 -0.72
N SER A 92 9.41 8.51 0.00
CA SER A 92 9.43 7.05 0.08
C SER A 92 8.64 6.49 1.26
N ARG A 93 8.16 7.35 2.17
CA ARG A 93 7.41 6.92 3.36
C ARG A 93 5.99 6.49 2.98
N TRP A 94 5.48 5.45 3.63
CA TRP A 94 4.14 4.92 3.39
C TRP A 94 3.04 5.97 3.56
N SER A 95 3.21 6.90 4.51
CA SER A 95 2.28 8.02 4.72
C SER A 95 2.16 8.92 3.49
N TYR A 96 3.26 9.21 2.79
CA TYR A 96 3.25 9.95 1.54
C TYR A 96 2.53 9.18 0.43
N LEU A 97 2.88 7.91 0.24
CA LEU A 97 2.26 7.07 -0.80
C LEU A 97 0.76 6.89 -0.56
N LYS A 98 0.34 6.64 0.69
CA LYS A 98 -1.07 6.50 1.07
C LYS A 98 -1.87 7.78 0.80
N ARG A 99 -1.31 8.95 1.09
CA ARG A 99 -1.96 10.25 0.79
C ARG A 99 -2.13 10.48 -0.72
N ASN A 100 -1.21 9.96 -1.52
CA ASN A 100 -1.21 10.09 -2.97
C ASN A 100 -1.86 8.90 -3.70
N ALA A 101 -2.42 7.93 -2.99
CA ALA A 101 -2.85 6.66 -3.57
C ALA A 101 -3.97 6.79 -4.62
N LYS A 102 -4.71 7.89 -4.63
CA LYS A 102 -5.78 8.17 -5.61
C LYS A 102 -5.34 8.96 -6.83
N GLN A 103 -4.05 9.29 -6.92
CA GLN A 103 -3.53 10.09 -8.02
C GLN A 103 -3.15 9.19 -9.20
N ASP A 104 -3.32 9.71 -10.42
CA ASP A 104 -3.06 8.94 -11.64
C ASP A 104 -1.57 8.59 -11.81
N ASP A 105 -0.68 9.32 -11.12
CA ASP A 105 0.77 9.14 -11.11
C ASP A 105 1.29 8.24 -9.97
N ILE A 106 0.41 7.51 -9.27
CA ILE A 106 0.80 6.68 -8.12
C ILE A 106 1.84 5.62 -8.47
N ALA A 107 1.76 5.02 -9.66
CA ALA A 107 2.73 4.05 -10.15
C ALA A 107 4.15 4.64 -10.22
N LEU A 108 4.28 5.84 -10.79
CA LEU A 108 5.52 6.58 -10.87
C LEU A 108 6.04 6.98 -9.48
N LYS A 109 5.14 7.35 -8.56
CA LYS A 109 5.50 7.66 -7.17
C LYS A 109 6.07 6.44 -6.43
N ILE A 110 5.51 5.26 -6.65
CA ILE A 110 6.02 4.02 -6.07
C ILE A 110 7.40 3.66 -6.64
N ASP A 111 7.58 3.73 -7.96
CA ASP A 111 8.89 3.50 -8.58
C ASP A 111 9.94 4.49 -8.06
N THR A 112 9.56 5.78 -7.99
CA THR A 112 10.43 6.84 -7.44
C THR A 112 10.79 6.56 -5.98
N ALA A 113 9.84 6.10 -5.18
CA ALA A 113 10.06 5.74 -3.79
C ALA A 113 11.08 4.59 -3.65
N LEU A 114 10.91 3.52 -4.42
CA LEU A 114 11.81 2.36 -4.43
C LEU A 114 13.23 2.74 -4.87
N ALA A 115 13.36 3.45 -5.99
CA ALA A 115 14.65 3.90 -6.51
C ALA A 115 15.37 4.84 -5.51
N THR A 116 14.62 5.72 -4.84
CA THR A 116 15.18 6.62 -3.83
C THR A 116 15.64 5.84 -2.59
N VAL A 117 14.86 4.85 -2.14
CA VAL A 117 15.26 4.01 -1.00
C VAL A 117 16.51 3.21 -1.32
N GLU A 118 16.62 2.66 -2.53
CA GLU A 118 17.83 1.98 -2.99
C GLU A 118 19.05 2.92 -2.98
N LYS A 119 18.89 4.14 -3.48
CA LYS A 119 19.96 5.15 -3.55
C LYS A 119 20.50 5.53 -2.16
N GLU A 120 19.60 5.74 -1.19
CA GLU A 120 19.97 6.13 0.18
C GLU A 120 20.51 4.96 1.01
N ASN A 121 20.30 3.72 0.58
CA ASN A 121 20.68 2.52 1.33
C ASN A 121 21.50 1.58 0.44
N PRO A 122 22.84 1.70 0.42
CA PRO A 122 23.72 0.94 -0.48
C PRO A 122 23.54 -0.59 -0.44
N VAL A 123 23.10 -1.12 0.70
CA VAL A 123 22.80 -2.54 0.91
C VAL A 123 21.60 -3.06 0.10
N LEU A 124 20.76 -2.16 -0.42
CA LEU A 124 19.60 -2.50 -1.27
C LEU A 124 19.91 -2.45 -2.76
N LYS A 125 21.15 -2.11 -3.15
CA LYS A 125 21.52 -1.94 -4.55
C LYS A 125 21.27 -3.22 -5.37
N GLY A 126 20.43 -3.13 -6.38
CA GLY A 126 20.01 -4.24 -7.24
C GLY A 126 19.00 -5.21 -6.62
N ALA A 127 18.50 -4.95 -5.40
CA ALA A 127 17.54 -5.81 -4.72
C ALA A 127 16.08 -5.41 -4.99
N LEU A 128 15.82 -4.16 -5.41
CA LEU A 128 14.48 -3.65 -5.68
C LEU A 128 14.18 -3.64 -7.19
N PRO A 129 12.91 -3.83 -7.59
CA PRO A 129 12.52 -3.75 -9.01
C PRO A 129 12.68 -2.33 -9.56
N ASP A 130 13.32 -2.18 -10.71
CA ASP A 130 13.49 -0.87 -11.38
C ASP A 130 12.37 -0.62 -12.41
N ASN A 131 11.72 0.55 -12.30
CA ASN A 131 10.66 1.04 -13.20
C ASN A 131 9.54 0.01 -13.45
N TYR A 132 9.19 -0.78 -12.44
CA TYR A 132 8.29 -1.91 -12.59
C TYR A 132 6.81 -1.46 -12.60
N TYR A 133 6.45 -0.50 -11.74
CA TYR A 133 5.07 -0.09 -11.55
C TYR A 133 4.57 0.79 -12.69
N SER A 134 5.43 1.66 -13.25
CA SER A 134 5.10 2.53 -14.38
C SER A 134 4.98 1.76 -15.71
N ARG A 135 5.57 0.56 -15.79
CA ARG A 135 5.41 -0.36 -16.92
C ARG A 135 4.14 -1.20 -16.82
N LEU A 136 3.60 -1.35 -15.63
CA LEU A 136 2.31 -1.95 -15.42
C LEU A 136 1.25 -0.91 -15.76
N ASP A 137 0.37 -1.24 -16.70
CA ASP A 137 -0.82 -0.44 -17.06
C ASP A 137 -1.83 -0.48 -15.90
N LEU A 138 -1.45 0.11 -14.76
CA LEU A 138 -2.21 0.14 -13.52
C LEU A 138 -3.37 1.11 -13.71
N ASP A 139 -4.57 0.54 -13.91
CA ASP A 139 -5.83 1.28 -14.02
C ASP A 139 -6.17 1.95 -12.67
N VAL A 140 -5.74 3.21 -12.54
CA VAL A 140 -5.91 4.11 -11.39
C VAL A 140 -7.37 4.37 -11.02
N SER A 141 -8.31 4.12 -11.94
CA SER A 141 -9.76 4.20 -11.72
C SER A 141 -10.26 3.24 -10.62
N LYS A 142 -9.46 2.25 -10.24
CA LYS A 142 -9.83 1.22 -9.25
C LYS A 142 -9.31 1.49 -7.83
N LEU A 143 -8.60 2.60 -7.62
CA LEU A 143 -8.13 3.06 -6.32
C LEU A 143 -9.12 4.03 -5.62
N SER A 144 -10.24 4.35 -6.28
CA SER A 144 -11.30 5.23 -5.76
C SER A 144 -12.17 4.57 -4.70
#